data_AF-A0A1S2N497-F1
#
_entry.id   AF-A0A1S2N497-F1
#
_cell.length_a   1.000
_cell.length_b   1.000
_cell.length_c   1.000
_cell.angle_alpha   90.00
_cell.angle_beta   90.00
_cell.angle_gamma   90.00
#
_symmetry.space_group_name_H-M   'P 1'
#
loop_
_entity.id
_entity.type
_entity.pdbx_description
1 polymer ?
#
loop_
_entity_poly.entity_id
_entity_poly.type
_entity_poly.pdbx_seq_one_letter_code
_entity_poly.pdbx_strand_id
1 'polypeptide(L)'
;MTPLVQTFVSHFGEMGSRWGINRTVGQIYALLFVTEEQLHADDIGEKLGISRSNVSIGLKELQSWGLVRLSRIPGDRREYFTSLGDVWEIFRVVAAERRRREVAPTLSVLRESLMANANTPEDQFAQERMREMHELVDLANNWFDDLQRLSPESMSQLMKMGSKVQKLLSAKDRLFGAAAAKEAREE
;
A
#
# COMPACT_ATOMS: atom_id res chain seq x y z
N MET A 1 -0.19 29.71 1.63
CA MET A 1 0.12 28.41 2.29
C MET A 1 1.19 28.67 3.35
N THR A 2 1.11 28.06 4.53
CA THR A 2 2.14 28.25 5.58
C THR A 2 3.43 27.48 5.23
N PRO A 3 4.60 27.87 5.78
CA PRO A 3 5.85 27.14 5.56
C PRO A 3 5.80 25.67 5.99
N LEU A 4 5.06 25.36 7.07
CA LEU A 4 4.83 24.00 7.54
C LEU A 4 4.11 23.15 6.48
N VAL A 5 2.98 23.64 5.96
CA VAL A 5 2.19 22.93 4.95
C VAL A 5 2.97 22.78 3.66
N GLN A 6 3.66 23.84 3.22
CA GLN A 6 4.48 23.78 2.01
C GLN A 6 5.59 22.73 2.10
N THR A 7 6.28 22.65 3.25
CA THR A 7 7.32 21.65 3.51
C THR A 7 6.75 20.24 3.47
N PHE A 8 5.62 20.02 4.15
CA PHE A 8 4.92 18.74 4.15
C PHE A 8 4.49 18.31 2.74
N VAL A 9 3.81 19.19 2.00
CA VAL A 9 3.32 18.93 0.64
C VAL A 9 4.48 18.58 -0.30
N SER A 10 5.58 19.36 -0.26
CA SER A 10 6.74 19.09 -1.10
C SER A 10 7.34 17.72 -0.80
N HIS A 11 7.58 17.44 0.49
CA HIS A 11 8.20 16.20 0.92
C HIS A 11 7.31 14.98 0.61
N PHE A 12 6.00 15.10 0.82
CA PHE A 12 5.06 14.03 0.54
C PHE A 12 5.03 13.69 -0.97
N GLY A 13 5.07 14.70 -1.84
CA GLY A 13 5.17 14.49 -3.29
C GLY A 13 6.46 13.77 -3.72
N GLU A 14 7.59 14.13 -3.10
CA GLU A 14 8.88 13.46 -3.32
C GLU A 14 8.88 12.02 -2.82
N MET A 15 8.32 11.79 -1.63
CA MET A 15 8.11 10.45 -1.10
C MET A 15 7.25 9.62 -2.06
N GLY A 16 6.09 10.13 -2.50
CA GLY A 16 5.22 9.43 -3.44
C GLY A 16 5.94 9.03 -4.74
N SER A 17 6.79 9.93 -5.27
CA SER A 17 7.58 9.68 -6.48
C SER A 17 8.52 8.48 -6.35
N ARG A 18 9.16 8.31 -5.19
CA ARG A 18 10.04 7.16 -4.92
C ARG A 18 9.29 5.84 -4.87
N TRP A 19 7.98 5.89 -4.64
CA TRP A 19 7.09 4.75 -4.64
C TRP A 19 6.34 4.61 -5.97
N GLY A 20 6.70 5.37 -7.01
CA GLY A 20 6.06 5.29 -8.33
C GLY A 20 4.70 5.98 -8.43
N ILE A 21 4.38 6.90 -7.51
CA ILE A 21 3.21 7.79 -7.61
C ILE A 21 3.67 9.12 -8.22
N ASN A 22 2.91 9.69 -9.14
CA ASN A 22 3.25 10.98 -9.72
C ASN A 22 3.41 12.07 -8.63
N ARG A 23 4.49 12.86 -8.70
CA ARG A 23 4.80 13.91 -7.70
C ARG A 23 3.64 14.86 -7.46
N THR A 24 3.05 15.38 -8.52
CA THR A 24 1.96 16.36 -8.47
C THR A 24 0.72 15.75 -7.83
N VAL A 25 0.43 14.48 -8.12
CA VAL A 25 -0.69 13.74 -7.53
C VAL A 25 -0.49 13.59 -6.02
N GLY A 26 0.72 13.26 -5.60
CA GLY A 26 1.09 13.24 -4.19
C GLY A 26 0.96 14.61 -3.51
N GLN A 27 1.34 15.69 -4.20
CA GLN A 27 1.21 17.06 -3.67
C GLN A 27 -0.25 17.50 -3.52
N ILE A 28 -1.10 17.21 -4.51
CA ILE A 28 -2.55 17.48 -4.45
C ILE A 28 -3.16 16.75 -3.26
N TYR A 29 -2.83 15.47 -3.12
CA TYR A 29 -3.30 14.67 -2.00
C TYR A 29 -2.83 15.21 -0.65
N ALA A 30 -1.54 15.52 -0.53
CA ALA A 30 -0.96 16.06 0.70
C ALA A 30 -1.62 17.38 1.12
N LEU A 31 -1.92 18.25 0.14
CA LEU A 31 -2.63 19.49 0.40
C LEU A 31 -4.03 19.22 0.94
N LEU A 32 -4.79 18.34 0.28
CA LEU A 32 -6.13 17.95 0.72
C LEU A 32 -6.13 17.30 2.10
N PHE A 33 -5.10 16.51 2.41
CA PHE A 33 -4.96 15.82 3.70
C PHE A 33 -4.78 16.78 4.90
N VAL A 34 -4.11 17.91 4.70
CA VAL A 34 -3.85 18.89 5.76
C VAL A 34 -4.75 20.12 5.68
N THR A 35 -5.81 20.06 4.85
CA THR A 35 -6.80 21.12 4.72
C THR A 35 -8.13 20.63 5.26
N GLU A 36 -8.67 21.32 6.26
CA GLU A 36 -9.96 20.98 6.87
C GLU A 36 -11.14 21.28 5.93
N GLU A 37 -11.05 22.38 5.18
CA GLU A 37 -12.07 22.79 4.22
C GLU A 37 -11.97 21.99 2.91
N GLN A 38 -13.13 21.74 2.31
CA GLN A 38 -13.21 21.20 0.95
C GLN A 38 -12.70 22.22 -0.07
N LEU A 39 -11.83 21.78 -0.99
CA LEU A 39 -11.21 22.68 -1.97
C LEU A 39 -11.78 22.50 -3.37
N HIS A 40 -12.02 23.60 -4.08
CA HIS A 40 -12.22 23.55 -5.52
C HIS A 40 -10.86 23.39 -6.22
N ALA A 41 -10.87 22.86 -7.43
CA ALA A 41 -9.63 22.65 -8.18
C ALA A 41 -8.86 23.96 -8.54
N ASP A 42 -9.49 25.13 -8.43
CA ASP A 42 -8.80 26.42 -8.66
C ASP A 42 -7.99 26.77 -7.42
N ASP A 43 -8.56 26.55 -6.23
CA ASP A 43 -7.88 26.75 -4.95
C ASP A 43 -6.67 25.83 -4.84
N ILE A 44 -6.79 24.58 -5.31
CA ILE A 44 -5.68 23.62 -5.37
C ILE A 44 -4.58 24.14 -6.31
N GLY A 45 -4.98 24.61 -7.51
CA GLY A 45 -4.04 25.13 -8.50
C GLY A 45 -3.27 26.35 -7.99
N GLU A 46 -3.98 27.29 -7.36
CA GLU A 46 -3.39 28.49 -6.76
C GLU A 46 -2.45 28.14 -5.61
N LYS A 47 -2.89 27.29 -4.66
CA LYS A 47 -2.07 26.92 -3.50
C LYS A 47 -0.80 26.16 -3.87
N LEU A 48 -0.84 25.34 -4.93
CA LEU A 48 0.29 24.53 -5.37
C LEU A 48 1.12 25.18 -6.50
N GLY A 49 0.64 26.27 -7.09
CA GLY A 49 1.29 26.90 -8.25
C GLY A 49 1.30 26.02 -9.50
N ILE A 50 0.25 25.23 -9.72
CA ILE A 50 0.12 24.31 -10.87
C ILE A 50 -1.11 24.63 -11.72
N SER A 51 -1.08 24.23 -12.98
CA SER A 51 -2.18 24.50 -13.93
C SER A 51 -3.46 23.74 -13.56
N ARG A 52 -4.61 24.31 -13.93
CA ARG A 52 -5.93 23.66 -13.77
C ARG A 52 -6.02 22.29 -14.45
N SER A 53 -5.32 22.12 -15.58
CA SER A 53 -5.22 20.84 -16.27
C SER A 53 -4.49 19.79 -15.41
N ASN A 54 -3.35 20.16 -14.81
CA ASN A 54 -2.60 19.28 -13.91
C ASN A 54 -3.40 18.91 -12.66
N VAL A 55 -4.13 19.88 -12.08
CA VAL A 55 -5.05 19.60 -10.96
C VAL A 55 -6.10 18.58 -11.38
N SER A 56 -6.73 18.78 -12.55
CA SER A 56 -7.81 17.90 -13.03
C SER A 56 -7.31 16.47 -13.28
N ILE A 57 -6.12 16.32 -13.87
CA ILE A 57 -5.49 15.00 -14.06
C ILE A 57 -5.22 14.36 -12.71
N GLY A 58 -4.61 15.09 -11.78
CA GLY A 58 -4.27 14.53 -10.48
C GLY A 58 -5.48 14.17 -9.62
N LEU A 59 -6.55 14.96 -9.66
CA LEU A 59 -7.82 14.62 -8.99
C LEU A 59 -8.50 13.40 -9.62
N LYS A 60 -8.45 13.24 -10.95
CA LYS A 60 -8.95 12.01 -11.59
C LYS A 60 -8.15 10.80 -11.15
N GLU A 61 -6.83 10.93 -11.06
CA GLU A 61 -5.98 9.85 -10.56
C GLU A 61 -6.32 9.53 -9.11
N LEU A 62 -6.36 10.51 -8.21
CA LEU A 62 -6.71 10.29 -6.79
C LEU A 62 -8.11 9.66 -6.62
N GLN A 63 -9.07 10.05 -7.46
CA GLN A 63 -10.40 9.40 -7.48
C GLN A 63 -10.31 7.94 -7.95
N SER A 64 -9.49 7.63 -8.96
CA SER A 64 -9.26 6.24 -9.40
C SER A 64 -8.61 5.39 -8.31
N TRP A 65 -7.80 6.01 -7.44
CA TRP A 65 -7.24 5.37 -6.26
C TRP A 65 -8.23 5.30 -5.09
N GLY A 66 -9.35 6.03 -5.14
CA GLY A 66 -10.31 6.14 -4.03
C GLY A 66 -9.84 7.01 -2.86
N LEU A 67 -8.81 7.84 -3.07
CA LEU A 67 -8.13 8.61 -2.00
C LEU A 67 -8.76 9.98 -1.70
N VAL A 68 -9.73 10.41 -2.49
CA VAL A 68 -10.42 11.69 -2.32
C VAL A 68 -11.93 11.52 -2.42
N ARG A 69 -12.66 12.36 -1.70
CA ARG A 69 -14.13 12.44 -1.80
C ARG A 69 -14.49 13.67 -2.62
N LEU A 70 -15.41 13.49 -3.56
CA LEU A 70 -16.03 14.56 -4.33
C LEU A 70 -17.34 14.98 -3.66
N SER A 71 -17.53 16.27 -3.47
CA SER A 71 -18.75 16.86 -2.93
C SER A 71 -19.20 18.05 -3.77
N ARG A 72 -20.48 18.41 -3.63
CA ARG A 72 -21.09 19.57 -4.29
C ARG A 72 -21.84 20.37 -3.24
N ILE A 73 -21.66 21.69 -3.26
CA ILE A 73 -22.34 22.60 -2.34
C ILE A 73 -23.67 23.03 -2.98
N PRO A 74 -24.81 22.96 -2.27
CA PRO A 74 -26.08 23.47 -2.79
C PRO A 74 -25.97 24.93 -3.25
N GLY A 75 -26.42 25.20 -4.49
CA GLY A 75 -26.33 26.52 -5.10
C GLY A 75 -25.01 26.83 -5.80
N ASP A 76 -23.97 26.02 -5.60
CA ASP A 76 -22.71 26.09 -6.35
C ASP A 76 -22.64 24.93 -7.37
N ARG A 77 -22.27 25.25 -8.61
CA ARG A 77 -22.09 24.25 -9.68
C ARG A 77 -20.71 23.60 -9.67
N ARG A 78 -19.80 24.08 -8.81
CA ARG A 78 -18.42 23.59 -8.68
C ARG A 78 -18.33 22.28 -7.91
N GLU A 79 -17.26 21.54 -8.20
CA GLU A 79 -16.91 20.29 -7.52
C GLU A 79 -15.82 20.52 -6.50
N TYR A 80 -16.03 20.02 -5.29
CA TYR A 80 -15.11 20.22 -4.17
C TYR A 80 -14.55 18.88 -3.71
N PHE A 81 -13.30 18.91 -3.25
CA PHE A 81 -12.52 17.72 -2.94
C PHE A 81 -12.00 17.76 -1.50
N THR A 82 -12.03 16.60 -0.83
CA THR A 82 -11.44 16.36 0.50
C THR A 82 -10.68 15.03 0.50
N SER A 83 -9.78 14.84 1.47
CA SER A 83 -9.12 13.54 1.68
C SER A 83 -10.01 12.56 2.44
N LEU A 84 -9.57 11.30 2.50
CA LEU A 84 -10.01 10.36 3.52
C LEU A 84 -9.40 10.84 4.85
N GLY A 85 -10.20 11.24 5.83
CA GLY A 85 -9.68 11.92 7.03
C GLY A 85 -8.80 11.04 7.93
N ASP A 86 -9.00 9.72 7.89
CA ASP A 86 -8.33 8.77 8.77
C ASP A 86 -7.09 8.14 8.08
N VAL A 87 -5.91 8.25 8.70
CA VAL A 87 -4.63 7.74 8.16
C VAL A 87 -4.67 6.23 7.91
N TRP A 88 -5.45 5.49 8.70
CA TRP A 88 -5.61 4.05 8.52
C TRP A 88 -6.52 3.71 7.34
N GLU A 89 -7.57 4.49 7.10
CA GLU A 89 -8.37 4.42 5.87
C GLU A 89 -7.50 4.66 4.64
N ILE A 90 -6.64 5.68 4.68
CA ILE A 90 -5.68 6.00 3.63
C ILE A 90 -4.76 4.81 3.37
N PHE A 91 -4.15 4.26 4.42
CA PHE A 91 -3.26 3.09 4.30
C PHE A 91 -3.98 1.91 3.63
N ARG A 92 -5.18 1.55 4.10
CA ARG A 92 -5.95 0.44 3.52
C ARG A 92 -6.26 0.65 2.04
N VAL A 93 -6.67 1.87 1.66
CA VAL A 93 -7.00 2.20 0.27
C VAL A 93 -5.75 2.08 -0.61
N VAL A 94 -4.62 2.67 -0.23
CA VAL A 94 -3.36 2.56 -0.99
C VAL A 94 -2.93 1.11 -1.12
N ALA A 95 -3.00 0.35 -0.02
CA ALA A 95 -2.52 -1.01 0.05
C ALA A 95 -3.40 -1.95 -0.80
N ALA A 96 -4.73 -1.81 -0.74
CA ALA A 96 -5.68 -2.53 -1.59
C ALA A 96 -5.49 -2.21 -3.08
N GLU A 97 -5.31 -0.93 -3.42
CA GLU A 97 -5.16 -0.51 -4.82
C GLU A 97 -3.83 -0.97 -5.41
N ARG A 98 -2.74 -0.97 -4.63
CA ARG A 98 -1.46 -1.58 -5.03
C ARG A 98 -1.58 -3.06 -5.32
N ARG A 99 -2.22 -3.81 -4.42
CA ARG A 99 -2.48 -5.23 -4.62
C ARG A 99 -3.26 -5.46 -5.92
N ARG A 100 -4.32 -4.67 -6.15
CA ARG A 100 -5.17 -4.77 -7.33
C ARG A 100 -4.39 -4.50 -8.63
N ARG A 101 -3.52 -3.48 -8.64
CA ARG A 101 -2.76 -3.07 -9.84
C ARG A 101 -1.55 -3.94 -10.13
N GLU A 102 -0.84 -4.41 -9.10
CA GLU A 102 0.48 -5.03 -9.27
C GLU A 102 0.47 -6.55 -8.97
N VAL A 103 -0.20 -6.95 -7.89
CA VAL A 103 -0.11 -8.34 -7.39
C VAL A 103 -1.09 -9.26 -8.10
N ALA A 104 -2.35 -8.84 -8.23
CA ALA A 104 -3.39 -9.65 -8.86
C ALA A 104 -3.08 -10.04 -10.33
N PRO A 105 -2.56 -9.13 -11.19
CA PRO A 105 -2.16 -9.50 -12.54
C PRO A 105 -1.00 -10.49 -12.56
N THR A 106 0.01 -10.28 -11.70
CA THR A 106 1.16 -11.18 -11.59
C THR A 106 0.74 -12.60 -11.20
N LEU A 107 -0.14 -12.73 -10.20
CA LEU A 107 -0.70 -14.03 -9.82
C LEU A 107 -1.49 -14.70 -10.94
N SER A 108 -2.19 -13.92 -11.77
CA SER A 108 -2.95 -14.44 -12.90
C SER A 108 -2.01 -15.01 -13.98
N VAL A 109 -0.97 -14.27 -14.36
CA VAL A 109 0.04 -14.71 -15.34
C VAL A 109 0.79 -15.95 -14.86
N LEU A 110 1.15 -16.02 -13.57
CA LEU A 110 1.81 -17.20 -13.00
C LEU A 110 0.90 -18.43 -13.06
N ARG A 111 -0.39 -18.29 -12.73
CA ARG A 111 -1.36 -19.39 -12.84
C ARG A 111 -1.51 -19.88 -14.27
N GLU A 112 -1.63 -18.98 -15.24
CA GLU A 112 -1.71 -19.32 -16.67
C GLU A 112 -0.46 -20.07 -17.14
N SER A 113 0.72 -19.60 -16.71
CA SER A 113 2.00 -20.22 -17.07
C SER A 113 2.18 -21.62 -16.48
N LEU A 114 1.64 -21.86 -15.27
CA LEU A 114 1.61 -23.17 -14.62
C LEU A 114 0.59 -24.14 -15.24
N MET A 115 -0.38 -23.64 -16.02
CA MET A 115 -1.35 -24.47 -16.76
C MET A 115 -0.85 -24.86 -18.15
N ALA A 116 0.20 -24.24 -18.66
CA ALA A 116 0.78 -24.57 -19.96
C ALA A 116 1.42 -25.96 -19.96
N ASN A 117 1.49 -26.61 -21.12
CA ASN A 117 2.19 -27.90 -21.26
C ASN A 117 3.72 -27.67 -21.22
N ALA A 118 4.41 -28.28 -20.26
CA ALA A 118 5.87 -28.31 -20.22
C ALA A 118 6.40 -29.52 -21.01
N ASN A 119 6.84 -29.27 -22.24
CA ASN A 119 7.23 -30.34 -23.18
C ASN A 119 8.74 -30.61 -23.18
N THR A 120 9.53 -29.70 -22.61
CA THR A 120 11.00 -29.80 -22.55
C THR A 120 11.49 -29.79 -21.09
N PRO A 121 12.70 -30.31 -20.81
CA PRO A 121 13.33 -30.17 -19.49
C PRO A 121 13.46 -28.70 -19.06
N GLU A 122 13.72 -27.80 -20.01
CA GLU A 122 13.79 -26.36 -19.77
C GLU A 122 12.43 -25.80 -19.31
N ASP A 123 11.33 -26.19 -19.95
CA ASP A 123 9.98 -25.79 -19.54
C ASP A 123 9.63 -26.32 -18.14
N GLN A 124 10.01 -27.56 -17.83
CA GLN A 124 9.76 -28.18 -16.54
C GLN A 124 10.49 -27.43 -15.42
N PHE A 125 11.77 -27.09 -15.63
CA PHE A 125 12.53 -26.28 -14.70
C PHE A 125 11.90 -24.88 -14.54
N ALA A 126 11.53 -24.22 -15.64
CA ALA A 126 10.90 -22.91 -15.61
C ALA A 126 9.58 -22.93 -14.83
N GLN A 127 8.72 -23.94 -15.06
CA GLN A 127 7.47 -24.10 -14.32
C GLN A 127 7.70 -24.33 -12.83
N GLU A 128 8.73 -25.07 -12.44
CA GLU A 128 9.07 -25.23 -11.02
C GLU A 128 9.46 -23.91 -10.37
N ARG A 129 10.30 -23.11 -11.04
CA ARG A 129 10.65 -21.75 -10.57
C ARG A 129 9.44 -20.84 -10.47
N MET A 130 8.52 -20.93 -11.43
CA MET A 130 7.27 -20.15 -11.43
C MET A 130 6.32 -20.60 -10.31
N ARG A 131 6.31 -21.89 -9.98
CA ARG A 131 5.50 -22.45 -8.89
C ARG A 131 5.94 -21.92 -7.54
N GLU A 132 7.23 -21.97 -7.25
CA GLU A 132 7.78 -21.40 -6.00
C GLU A 132 7.45 -19.91 -5.86
N MET A 133 7.55 -19.16 -6.96
CA MET A 133 7.19 -17.75 -6.97
C MET A 133 5.69 -17.54 -6.74
N HIS A 134 4.85 -18.31 -7.41
CA HIS A 134 3.39 -18.25 -7.24
C HIS A 134 3.00 -18.52 -5.79
N GLU A 135 3.54 -19.58 -5.19
CA GLU A 135 3.26 -19.94 -3.79
C GLU A 135 3.65 -18.83 -2.81
N LEU A 136 4.83 -18.23 -2.98
CA LEU A 136 5.27 -17.13 -2.12
C LEU A 136 4.37 -15.89 -2.27
N VAL A 137 4.06 -15.50 -3.51
CA VAL A 137 3.23 -14.31 -3.77
C VAL A 137 1.80 -14.54 -3.29
N ASP A 138 1.23 -15.72 -3.50
CA ASP A 138 -0.13 -16.07 -3.06
C ASP A 138 -0.20 -16.10 -1.52
N LEU A 139 0.80 -16.69 -0.85
CA LEU A 139 0.90 -16.67 0.61
C LEU A 139 0.95 -15.23 1.17
N ALA A 140 1.84 -14.39 0.62
CA ALA A 140 1.97 -13.00 1.06
C ALA A 140 0.68 -12.20 0.80
N ASN A 141 0.04 -12.46 -0.34
CA ASN A 141 -1.21 -11.82 -0.75
C ASN A 141 -2.37 -12.18 0.19
N ASN A 142 -2.51 -13.46 0.55
CA ASN A 142 -3.56 -13.94 1.46
C ASN A 142 -3.33 -13.42 2.89
N TRP A 143 -2.08 -13.46 3.37
CA TRP A 143 -1.73 -12.88 4.67
C TRP A 143 -2.08 -11.39 4.74
N PHE A 144 -1.79 -10.65 3.68
CA PHE A 144 -2.13 -9.24 3.59
C PHE A 144 -3.64 -8.98 3.56
N ASP A 145 -4.43 -9.83 2.89
CA ASP A 145 -5.90 -9.75 2.95
C ASP A 145 -6.42 -9.92 4.38
N ASP A 146 -5.85 -10.85 5.14
CA ASP A 146 -6.20 -11.04 6.54
C ASP A 146 -5.84 -9.80 7.38
N LEU A 147 -4.69 -9.17 7.12
CA LEU A 147 -4.31 -7.91 7.79
C LEU A 147 -5.29 -6.77 7.50
N GLN A 148 -5.83 -6.67 6.28
CA GLN A 148 -6.78 -5.60 5.93
C GLN A 148 -8.13 -5.73 6.65
N ARG A 149 -8.50 -6.95 7.06
CA ARG A 149 -9.74 -7.21 7.81
C ARG A 149 -9.64 -6.80 9.28
N LEU A 150 -8.44 -6.50 9.77
CA LEU A 150 -8.22 -6.12 11.16
C LEU A 150 -8.65 -4.66 11.41
N SER A 151 -9.10 -4.43 12.64
CA SER A 151 -9.28 -3.06 13.14
C SER A 151 -7.92 -2.35 13.24
N PRO A 152 -7.90 -1.00 13.18
CA PRO A 152 -6.67 -0.22 13.39
C PRO A 152 -5.94 -0.62 14.68
N GLU A 153 -6.69 -0.91 15.75
CA GLU A 153 -6.15 -1.29 17.06
C GLU A 153 -5.45 -2.65 16.99
N SER A 154 -6.08 -3.65 16.37
CA SER A 154 -5.50 -4.99 16.22
C SER A 154 -4.25 -4.97 15.34
N MET A 155 -4.25 -4.18 14.26
CA MET A 155 -3.04 -4.01 13.45
C MET A 155 -1.93 -3.33 14.25
N SER A 156 -2.23 -2.27 15.00
CA SER A 156 -1.25 -1.59 15.86
C SER A 156 -0.62 -2.57 16.87
N GLN A 157 -1.43 -3.45 17.47
CA GLN A 157 -0.96 -4.49 18.36
C GLN A 157 -0.06 -5.49 17.64
N LEU A 158 -0.44 -5.98 16.45
CA LEU A 158 0.39 -6.90 15.65
C LEU A 158 1.73 -6.29 15.27
N MET A 159 1.76 -5.04 14.79
CA MET A 159 3.01 -4.36 14.44
C MET A 159 3.93 -4.22 15.66
N LYS A 160 3.37 -3.91 16.84
CA LYS A 160 4.13 -3.87 18.11
C LYS A 160 4.59 -5.27 18.54
N MET A 161 3.79 -6.30 18.25
CA MET A 161 4.13 -7.69 18.52
C MET A 161 5.23 -8.24 17.61
N GLY A 162 5.49 -7.69 16.43
CA GLY A 162 6.62 -8.11 15.58
C GLY A 162 7.96 -8.14 16.34
N SER A 163 8.20 -7.15 17.19
CA SER A 163 9.36 -7.10 18.09
C SER A 163 9.38 -8.20 19.18
N LYS A 164 8.21 -8.76 19.51
CA LYS A 164 8.02 -9.84 20.49
C LYS A 164 7.97 -11.22 19.85
N VAL A 165 7.50 -11.35 18.61
CA VAL A 165 7.49 -12.61 17.84
C VAL A 165 8.93 -13.08 17.61
N GLN A 166 9.85 -12.18 17.28
CA GLN A 166 11.28 -12.53 17.19
C GLN A 166 11.85 -13.03 18.53
N LYS A 167 11.37 -12.48 19.66
CA LYS A 167 11.75 -12.95 21.01
C LYS A 167 11.13 -14.31 21.35
N LEU A 168 9.90 -14.58 20.93
CA LEU A 168 9.24 -15.86 21.13
C LEU A 168 9.83 -16.97 20.26
N LEU A 169 10.14 -16.69 19.00
CA LEU A 169 10.81 -17.62 18.09
C LEU A 169 12.23 -17.93 18.59
N SER A 170 13.02 -16.92 18.97
CA SER A 170 14.35 -17.15 19.56
C SER A 170 14.30 -17.83 20.93
N ALA A 171 13.26 -17.61 21.74
CA ALA A 171 13.06 -18.33 23.00
C ALA A 171 12.69 -19.80 22.74
N LYS A 172 11.85 -20.06 21.73
CA LYS A 172 11.51 -21.42 21.27
C LYS A 172 12.78 -22.13 20.77
N ASP A 173 13.57 -21.51 19.90
CA ASP A 173 14.82 -22.08 19.40
C ASP A 173 15.82 -22.37 20.52
N ARG A 174 15.89 -21.52 21.55
CA ARG A 174 16.72 -21.77 22.75
C ARG A 174 16.21 -22.93 23.60
N LEU A 175 14.89 -23.06 23.77
CA LEU A 175 14.28 -24.15 24.54
C LEU A 175 14.43 -25.50 23.84
N PHE A 176 14.15 -25.56 22.53
CA PHE A 176 14.32 -26.78 21.75
C PHE A 176 15.79 -27.11 21.50
N GLY A 177 16.66 -26.11 21.32
CA GLY A 177 18.11 -26.30 21.24
C GLY A 177 18.74 -26.77 22.55
N ALA A 178 18.25 -26.28 23.70
CA ALA A 178 18.70 -26.74 25.02
C ALA A 178 18.21 -28.16 25.36
N ALA A 179 17.01 -28.55 24.90
CA ALA A 179 16.49 -29.91 25.05
C ALA A 179 17.32 -30.92 24.23
N ALA A 180 17.61 -30.61 22.95
CA ALA A 180 18.43 -31.47 22.10
C ALA A 180 19.89 -31.63 22.60
N ALA A 181 20.47 -30.56 23.18
CA ALA A 181 21.82 -30.62 23.77
C ALA A 181 21.89 -31.41 25.08
N LYS A 182 20.75 -31.61 25.76
CA LYS A 182 20.65 -32.39 26.98
C LYS A 182 20.56 -33.89 26.68
N GLU A 183 19.79 -34.27 25.65
CA GLU A 183 19.70 -35.66 25.17
C GLU A 183 21.05 -36.17 24.63
N ALA A 184 21.80 -35.35 23.89
CA ALA A 184 23.13 -35.72 23.37
C ALA A 184 24.26 -35.82 24.42
N ARG A 185 23.99 -35.49 25.69
CA ARG A 185 24.94 -35.65 26.82
C ARG A 185 24.61 -36.84 27.71
N GLU A 186 23.46 -37.46 27.51
CA GLU A 186 22.98 -38.61 28.29
C GLU A 186 23.16 -39.95 27.50
N GLU A 187 23.67 -39.90 26.26
CA GLU A 187 24.26 -41.02 25.50
C GLU A 187 25.79 -41.03 25.58
#